data_AF-A0A318S0Z9-F1
#
_entry.id   AF-A0A318S0Z9-F1
#
_cell.length_a   1.000
_cell.length_b   1.000
_cell.length_c   1.000
_cell.angle_alpha   90.00
_cell.angle_beta   90.00
_cell.angle_gamma   90.00
#
_symmetry.space_group_name_H-M   'P 1'
#
loop_
_entity.id
_entity.type
_entity.pdbx_description
1 polymer ?
#
loop_
_entity_poly.entity_id
_entity_poly.type
_entity_poly.pdbx_seq_one_letter_code
_entity_poly.pdbx_strand_id
1 'polypeptide(L)'
;MNSARTATWNPFSGHELDPWNTDDVTEVPPWVSAIERYRPGQGRRHYRSVRSFHDETDFFPAKVFSAACSWLRRNHGRRYFLQVESFDVHEPFHVPEPYRSMWTPFVDDAFDCWPPYGDPVVEDAFFDTITLQELAFIRGQYLGKLTMTDRWFGHLLDTLDA
;
A
#
# COMPACT_ATOMS: atom_id res chain seq x y z
N MET A 1 -10.13 31.41 28.61
CA MET A 1 -8.77 31.09 28.15
C MET A 1 -8.88 30.18 26.94
N ASN A 2 -8.47 30.67 25.77
CA ASN A 2 -8.53 29.93 24.51
C ASN A 2 -7.27 29.06 24.45
N SER A 3 -7.37 27.77 24.81
CA SER A 3 -6.19 26.89 24.73
C SER A 3 -5.83 26.72 23.27
N ALA A 4 -4.61 27.10 22.89
CA ALA A 4 -4.07 26.88 21.56
C ALA A 4 -4.28 25.41 21.18
N ARG A 5 -5.01 25.17 20.08
CA ARG A 5 -5.13 23.83 19.49
C ARG A 5 -3.78 23.51 18.87
N THR A 6 -3.00 22.68 19.52
CA THR A 6 -1.77 22.14 18.94
C THR A 6 -2.16 21.15 17.84
N ALA A 7 -1.80 21.45 16.60
CA ALA A 7 -1.83 20.46 15.53
C ALA A 7 -0.68 19.49 15.74
N THR A 8 -0.97 18.19 15.70
CA THR A 8 0.02 17.11 15.75
C THR A 8 -0.11 16.30 14.48
N TRP A 9 1.01 15.99 13.84
CA TRP A 9 1.06 15.24 12.60
C TRP A 9 1.95 14.01 12.79
N ASN A 10 1.46 12.85 12.34
CA ASN A 10 2.14 11.56 12.49
C ASN A 10 2.20 10.87 11.12
N PRO A 11 3.30 11.02 10.36
CA PRO A 11 3.45 10.38 9.05
C PRO A 11 3.75 8.90 9.19
N PHE A 12 3.36 8.16 8.16
CA PHE A 12 3.94 6.87 7.86
C PHE A 12 4.75 7.00 6.58
N SER A 13 6.05 6.74 6.68
CA SER A 13 6.98 6.75 5.56
C SER A 13 7.12 5.37 4.93
N GLY A 14 7.50 5.33 3.66
CA GLY A 14 7.93 4.13 2.95
C GLY A 14 7.02 3.61 1.84
N HIS A 15 5.90 4.27 1.58
CA HIS A 15 5.04 3.87 0.46
C HIS A 15 5.68 4.26 -0.88
N GLU A 16 5.40 3.47 -1.92
CA GLU A 16 5.81 3.72 -3.31
C GLU A 16 7.31 4.02 -3.45
N LEU A 17 7.66 5.28 -3.73
CA LEU A 17 9.02 5.78 -3.91
C LEU A 17 9.51 6.62 -2.70
N ASP A 18 8.97 6.50 -1.50
CA ASP A 18 9.50 7.27 -0.35
C ASP A 18 10.96 6.86 -0.04
N PRO A 19 11.95 7.79 -0.03
CA PRO A 19 13.36 7.50 0.25
C PRO A 19 13.68 7.18 1.73
N TRP A 20 12.72 6.76 2.55
CA TRP A 20 12.90 6.54 3.99
C TRP A 20 13.96 5.50 4.35
N ASN A 21 14.22 4.52 3.47
CA ASN A 21 15.23 3.49 3.64
C ASN A 21 16.29 3.60 2.53
N THR A 22 17.57 3.59 2.94
CA THR A 22 18.74 3.71 2.05
C THR A 22 19.59 2.45 1.98
N ASP A 23 19.19 1.38 2.67
CA ASP A 23 19.89 0.09 2.69
C ASP A 23 20.15 -0.45 1.28
N ASP A 24 21.29 -1.11 1.09
CA ASP A 24 21.54 -1.72 -0.21
C ASP A 24 20.58 -2.90 -0.49
N VAL A 25 20.19 -3.04 -1.75
CA VAL A 25 19.35 -4.13 -2.27
C VAL A 25 20.08 -4.74 -3.44
N THR A 26 20.85 -5.78 -3.16
CA THR A 26 21.63 -6.52 -4.17
C THR A 26 20.74 -7.49 -4.93
N GLU A 27 19.98 -8.31 -4.21
CA GLU A 27 19.06 -9.31 -4.74
C GLU A 27 17.59 -8.86 -4.63
N VAL A 28 16.80 -9.22 -5.64
CA VAL A 28 15.38 -8.88 -5.70
C VAL A 28 14.55 -10.11 -6.09
N PRO A 29 13.33 -10.25 -5.55
CA PRO A 29 12.43 -11.31 -5.96
C PRO A 29 11.92 -11.11 -7.40
N PRO A 30 11.35 -12.17 -8.02
CA PRO A 30 10.83 -12.11 -9.40
C PRO A 30 9.83 -10.97 -9.65
N TRP A 31 8.89 -10.70 -8.74
CA TRP A 31 7.88 -9.64 -8.92
C TRP A 31 8.51 -8.25 -8.98
N VAL A 32 9.59 -8.02 -8.24
CA VAL A 32 10.35 -6.77 -8.31
C VAL A 32 11.06 -6.66 -9.65
N SER A 33 11.61 -7.78 -10.15
CA SER A 33 12.23 -7.81 -11.49
C SER A 33 11.22 -7.55 -12.60
N ALA A 34 9.96 -7.97 -12.43
CA ALA A 34 8.87 -7.66 -13.35
C ALA A 34 8.59 -6.14 -13.40
N ILE A 35 8.45 -5.51 -12.23
CA ILE A 35 8.28 -4.05 -12.12
C ILE A 35 9.45 -3.30 -12.78
N GLU A 36 10.68 -3.72 -12.50
CA GLU A 36 11.90 -3.09 -13.02
C GLU A 36 12.01 -3.13 -14.55
N ARG A 37 11.31 -4.04 -15.23
CA ARG A 37 11.26 -4.11 -16.69
C ARG A 37 10.66 -2.83 -17.30
N TYR A 38 9.64 -2.27 -16.66
CA TYR A 38 8.92 -1.09 -17.15
C TYR A 38 9.13 0.15 -16.27
N ARG A 39 9.57 -0.02 -15.02
CA ARG A 39 9.91 1.04 -14.06
C ARG A 39 11.30 0.86 -13.44
N PRO A 40 12.39 1.07 -14.20
CA PRO A 40 13.75 0.89 -13.70
C PRO A 40 14.04 1.72 -12.43
N GLY A 41 14.61 1.08 -11.42
CA GLY A 41 14.97 1.62 -10.10
C GLY A 41 13.81 1.74 -9.10
N GLN A 42 12.56 1.73 -9.57
CA GLN A 42 11.39 1.95 -8.73
C GLN A 42 11.01 0.70 -7.92
N GLY A 43 11.07 -0.48 -8.55
CA GLY A 43 10.76 -1.76 -7.90
C GLY A 43 11.71 -2.04 -6.73
N ARG A 44 13.02 -1.85 -6.92
CA ARG A 44 14.04 -1.99 -5.87
C ARG A 44 13.82 -1.04 -4.71
N ARG A 45 13.48 0.21 -5.02
CA ARG A 45 13.20 1.24 -4.00
C ARG A 45 11.98 0.87 -3.16
N HIS A 46 10.89 0.45 -3.80
CA HIS A 46 9.72 -0.01 -3.09
C HIS A 46 10.02 -1.27 -2.25
N TYR A 47 10.68 -2.27 -2.84
CA TYR A 47 11.05 -3.50 -2.16
C TYR A 47 11.86 -3.24 -0.89
N ARG A 48 12.81 -2.31 -0.92
CA ARG A 48 13.58 -1.91 0.25
C ARG A 48 12.69 -1.50 1.44
N SER A 49 11.58 -0.81 1.16
CA SER A 49 10.65 -0.34 2.17
C SER A 49 9.79 -1.45 2.77
N VAL A 50 9.45 -2.46 1.97
CA VAL A 50 8.45 -3.48 2.33
C VAL A 50 9.02 -4.87 2.57
N ARG A 51 10.31 -5.11 2.30
CA ARG A 51 10.95 -6.44 2.42
C ARG A 51 10.89 -7.05 3.83
N SER A 52 10.70 -6.22 4.86
CA SER A 52 10.58 -6.66 6.25
C SER A 52 9.13 -6.73 6.73
N PHE A 53 8.14 -6.60 5.85
CA PHE A 53 6.72 -6.72 6.22
C PHE A 53 6.37 -8.21 6.32
N HIS A 54 5.68 -8.58 7.40
CA HIS A 54 5.33 -9.97 7.70
C HIS A 54 3.85 -10.24 7.51
N ASP A 55 2.99 -9.33 7.99
CA ASP A 55 1.54 -9.48 7.94
C ASP A 55 0.84 -8.16 7.58
N GLU A 56 -0.50 -8.18 7.49
CA GLU A 56 -1.29 -7.01 7.09
C GLU A 56 -1.06 -5.78 7.97
N THR A 57 -0.64 -5.94 9.23
CA THR A 57 -0.41 -4.81 10.16
C THR A 57 0.83 -3.99 9.80
N ASP A 58 1.77 -4.56 9.05
CA ASP A 58 2.92 -3.84 8.52
C ASP A 58 2.57 -2.96 7.31
N PHE A 59 1.43 -3.20 6.66
CA PHE A 59 1.02 -2.43 5.49
C PHE A 59 0.45 -1.06 5.88
N PHE A 60 0.57 -0.10 4.96
CA PHE A 60 0.26 1.30 5.19
C PHE A 60 -1.18 1.59 5.64
N PRO A 61 -2.26 0.97 5.10
CA PRO A 61 -3.60 1.31 5.56
C PRO A 61 -3.80 0.86 7.01
N ALA A 62 -3.25 -0.30 7.38
CA ALA A 62 -3.28 -0.79 8.76
C ALA A 62 -2.57 0.16 9.73
N LYS A 63 -1.38 0.65 9.37
CA LYS A 63 -0.62 1.63 10.16
C LYS A 63 -1.39 2.94 10.34
N VAL A 64 -1.91 3.50 9.25
CA VAL A 64 -2.69 4.76 9.25
C VAL A 64 -3.91 4.64 10.15
N PHE A 65 -4.76 3.63 9.91
CA PHE A 65 -6.01 3.47 10.65
C PHE A 65 -5.77 3.06 12.10
N SER A 66 -4.81 2.18 12.39
CA SER A 66 -4.46 1.81 13.77
C SER A 66 -3.97 3.01 14.60
N ALA A 67 -3.22 3.92 13.99
CA ALA A 67 -2.77 5.14 14.64
C ALA A 67 -3.92 6.12 14.89
N ALA A 68 -4.84 6.27 13.93
CA ALA A 68 -6.06 7.05 14.11
C ALA A 68 -6.92 6.48 15.26
N CYS A 69 -7.18 5.17 15.28
CA CYS A 69 -7.92 4.51 16.36
C CYS A 69 -7.26 4.73 17.72
N SER A 70 -5.93 4.59 17.78
CA SER A 70 -5.18 4.82 19.01
C SER A 70 -5.24 6.27 19.49
N TRP A 71 -5.25 7.23 18.55
CA TRP A 71 -5.43 8.64 18.88
C TRP A 71 -6.83 8.93 19.41
N LEU A 72 -7.87 8.39 18.77
CA LEU A 72 -9.27 8.54 19.18
C LEU A 72 -9.48 8.02 20.59
N ARG A 73 -9.01 6.80 20.90
CA ARG A 73 -9.11 6.22 22.25
C ARG A 73 -8.47 7.10 23.32
N ARG A 74 -7.31 7.69 23.04
CA ARG A 74 -6.62 8.60 23.99
C ARG A 74 -7.32 9.95 24.17
N ASN A 75 -8.11 10.38 23.19
CA ASN A 75 -8.76 11.69 23.18
C ASN A 75 -10.29 11.61 23.30
N HIS A 76 -10.81 10.45 23.70
CA HIS A 76 -12.23 10.22 23.90
C HIS A 76 -12.85 11.29 24.83
N GLY A 77 -14.07 11.74 24.51
CA GLY A 77 -14.78 12.78 25.25
C GLY A 77 -14.30 14.22 25.02
N ARG A 78 -13.28 14.46 24.17
CA ARG A 78 -12.81 15.80 23.82
C ARG A 78 -13.41 16.24 22.48
N ARG A 79 -13.56 17.56 22.28
CA ARG A 79 -13.83 18.10 20.95
C ARG A 79 -12.55 18.08 20.13
N TYR A 80 -12.60 17.51 18.94
CA TYR A 80 -11.46 17.43 18.03
C TYR A 80 -11.85 17.70 16.58
N PHE A 81 -10.83 17.97 15.78
CA PHE A 81 -10.85 17.81 14.34
C PHE A 81 -9.66 16.90 14.02
N LEU A 82 -9.92 15.76 13.38
CA LEU A 82 -8.90 14.79 13.00
C LEU A 82 -9.01 14.54 11.50
N GLN A 83 -7.93 14.79 10.78
CA GLN A 83 -7.78 14.39 9.38
C GLN A 83 -6.96 13.10 9.34
N VAL A 84 -7.53 12.07 8.71
CA VAL A 84 -6.86 10.79 8.46
C VAL A 84 -6.67 10.69 6.96
N GLU A 85 -5.42 10.58 6.52
CA GLU A 85 -5.06 10.48 5.11
C GLU A 85 -4.42 9.12 4.86
N SER A 86 -5.03 8.35 3.97
CA SER A 86 -4.51 7.07 3.49
C SER A 86 -4.20 7.22 2.01
N PHE A 87 -2.98 6.86 1.62
CA PHE A 87 -2.57 6.88 0.22
C PHE A 87 -3.08 5.64 -0.55
N ASP A 88 -3.32 4.54 0.15
CA ASP A 88 -3.96 3.37 -0.43
C ASP A 88 -5.38 3.70 -0.90
N VAL A 89 -5.82 3.22 -2.06
CA VAL A 89 -5.32 2.04 -2.79
C VAL A 89 -4.35 2.32 -3.94
N HIS A 90 -3.64 3.46 -3.95
CA HIS A 90 -2.65 3.78 -4.98
C HIS A 90 -1.63 2.64 -5.17
N GLU A 91 -1.13 2.47 -6.39
CA GLU A 91 -0.05 1.55 -6.70
C GLU A 91 1.23 1.86 -5.89
N PRO A 92 2.10 0.86 -5.59
CA PRO A 92 2.07 -0.54 -6.02
C PRO A 92 0.94 -1.33 -5.36
N PHE A 93 0.32 -2.26 -6.09
CA PHE A 93 -0.72 -3.15 -5.57
C PHE A 93 -0.14 -4.37 -4.82
N HIS A 94 0.98 -4.17 -4.13
CA HIS A 94 1.59 -5.20 -3.30
C HIS A 94 0.73 -5.41 -2.03
N VAL A 95 0.28 -6.65 -1.82
CA VAL A 95 -0.54 -7.06 -0.67
C VAL A 95 -0.17 -8.48 -0.20
N PRO A 96 -0.33 -8.79 1.09
CA PRO A 96 -0.06 -10.11 1.61
C PRO A 96 -1.25 -11.06 1.38
N GLU A 97 -1.06 -12.35 1.68
CA GLU A 97 -2.19 -13.26 1.87
C GLU A 97 -3.05 -12.84 3.07
N PRO A 98 -4.37 -13.08 3.05
CA PRO A 98 -5.12 -13.80 2.01
C PRO A 98 -5.49 -12.94 0.79
N TYR A 99 -5.24 -11.63 0.83
CA TYR A 99 -5.69 -10.69 -0.20
C TYR A 99 -5.05 -10.95 -1.57
N ARG A 100 -3.80 -11.40 -1.58
CA ARG A 100 -3.04 -11.75 -2.80
C ARG A 100 -3.74 -12.82 -3.64
N SER A 101 -4.30 -13.85 -3.01
CA SER A 101 -5.02 -14.93 -3.72
C SER A 101 -6.54 -14.78 -3.75
N MET A 102 -7.09 -13.80 -3.03
CA MET A 102 -8.53 -13.68 -2.78
C MET A 102 -9.39 -13.52 -4.04
N TRP A 103 -8.89 -12.77 -5.04
CA TRP A 103 -9.71 -12.31 -6.17
C TRP A 103 -9.35 -12.97 -7.51
N THR A 104 -8.36 -13.86 -7.52
CA THR A 104 -7.90 -14.54 -8.73
C THR A 104 -7.12 -15.82 -8.38
N PRO A 105 -7.33 -16.92 -9.11
CA PRO A 105 -6.51 -18.13 -8.94
C PRO A 105 -5.14 -18.01 -9.63
N PHE A 106 -4.92 -16.98 -10.45
CA PHE A 106 -3.69 -16.79 -11.22
C PHE A 106 -2.64 -16.04 -10.41
N VAL A 107 -2.16 -16.64 -9.31
CA VAL A 107 -1.12 -16.07 -8.47
C VAL A 107 0.24 -16.58 -8.92
N ASP A 108 1.10 -15.68 -9.39
CA ASP A 108 2.49 -15.95 -9.72
C ASP A 108 3.38 -14.89 -9.05
N ASP A 109 4.57 -15.30 -8.59
CA ASP A 109 5.55 -14.38 -8.03
C ASP A 109 6.35 -13.65 -9.10
N ALA A 110 6.28 -14.08 -10.35
CA ALA A 110 6.90 -13.39 -11.49
C ALA A 110 6.01 -12.31 -12.12
N PHE A 111 4.75 -12.18 -11.67
CA PHE A 111 3.84 -11.16 -12.20
C PHE A 111 4.08 -9.79 -11.58
N ASP A 112 3.91 -8.76 -12.43
CA ASP A 112 3.97 -7.36 -12.02
C ASP A 112 2.77 -7.02 -11.10
N CYS A 113 2.99 -6.22 -10.05
CA CYS A 113 1.92 -5.67 -9.20
C CYS A 113 1.87 -4.14 -9.21
N TRP A 114 2.64 -3.49 -10.07
CA TRP A 114 2.79 -2.05 -10.22
C TRP A 114 2.80 -1.65 -11.71
N PRO A 115 1.66 -1.80 -12.42
CA PRO A 115 1.54 -1.54 -13.85
C PRO A 115 1.98 -0.11 -14.21
N PRO A 116 2.76 0.09 -15.30
CA PRO A 116 3.49 1.32 -15.61
C PRO A 116 2.61 2.45 -16.16
N TYR A 117 1.57 2.85 -15.43
CA TYR A 117 0.72 3.98 -15.79
C TYR A 117 1.50 5.29 -15.88
N GLY A 118 1.09 6.14 -16.84
CA GLY A 118 1.50 7.55 -16.94
C GLY A 118 2.45 7.89 -18.08
N ASP A 119 3.19 6.91 -18.62
CA ASP A 119 3.96 7.07 -19.86
C ASP A 119 3.30 6.24 -20.97
N PRO A 120 2.70 6.87 -21.99
CA PRO A 120 1.98 6.14 -23.04
C PRO A 120 2.82 5.10 -23.79
N VAL A 121 4.12 5.35 -23.98
CA VAL A 121 4.99 4.43 -24.73
C VAL A 121 5.30 3.19 -23.90
N VAL A 122 5.56 3.37 -22.61
CA VAL A 122 5.82 2.26 -21.69
C VAL A 122 4.53 1.46 -21.43
N GLU A 123 3.40 2.17 -21.30
CA GLU A 123 2.09 1.57 -21.10
C GLU A 123 1.66 0.72 -22.30
N ASP A 124 1.80 1.22 -23.53
CA ASP A 124 1.54 0.45 -24.75
C ASP A 124 2.42 -0.81 -24.81
N ALA A 125 3.73 -0.69 -24.55
CA ALA A 125 4.65 -1.82 -24.54
C ALA A 125 4.31 -2.88 -23.47
N PHE A 126 3.80 -2.43 -22.32
CA PHE A 126 3.32 -3.30 -21.26
C PHE A 126 2.07 -4.07 -21.70
N PHE A 127 1.06 -3.38 -22.24
CA PHE A 127 -0.18 -4.02 -22.69
C PHE A 127 0.00 -4.92 -23.92
N ASP A 128 1.01 -4.67 -24.76
CA ASP A 128 1.38 -5.55 -25.88
C ASP A 128 1.95 -6.91 -25.42
N THR A 129 2.49 -6.98 -24.21
CA THR A 129 3.23 -8.16 -23.71
C THR A 129 2.56 -8.87 -22.56
N ILE A 130 1.62 -8.21 -21.87
CA ILE A 130 0.92 -8.77 -20.72
C ILE A 130 0.03 -9.95 -21.12
N THR A 131 0.03 -11.00 -20.30
CA THR A 131 -0.89 -12.12 -20.48
C THR A 131 -2.25 -11.84 -19.81
N LEU A 132 -3.31 -12.53 -20.25
CA LEU A 132 -4.62 -12.43 -19.57
C LEU A 132 -4.56 -12.88 -18.10
N GLN A 133 -3.64 -13.79 -17.75
CA GLN A 133 -3.44 -14.27 -16.39
C GLN A 133 -2.78 -13.20 -15.52
N GLU A 134 -1.73 -12.53 -16.01
CA GLU A 134 -1.07 -11.43 -15.33
C GLU A 134 -1.99 -10.21 -15.20
N LEU A 135 -2.80 -9.91 -16.22
CA LEU A 135 -3.83 -8.87 -16.13
C LEU A 135 -4.87 -9.20 -15.04
N ALA A 136 -5.32 -10.45 -14.96
CA ALA A 136 -6.22 -10.91 -13.91
C ALA A 136 -5.56 -10.85 -12.53
N PHE A 137 -4.26 -11.16 -12.44
CA PHE A 137 -3.46 -11.01 -11.23
C PHE A 137 -3.44 -9.55 -10.76
N ILE A 138 -3.02 -8.60 -11.60
CA ILE A 138 -2.96 -7.16 -11.26
C ILE A 138 -4.32 -6.64 -10.78
N ARG A 139 -5.40 -7.01 -11.48
CA ARG A 139 -6.75 -6.65 -11.06
C ARG A 139 -7.10 -7.26 -9.70
N GLY A 140 -6.72 -8.51 -9.48
CA GLY A 140 -6.91 -9.19 -8.19
C GLY A 140 -6.14 -8.52 -7.06
N GLN A 141 -4.89 -8.11 -7.32
CA GLN A 141 -4.05 -7.37 -6.38
C GLN A 141 -4.68 -6.02 -6.00
N TYR A 142 -5.18 -5.25 -6.96
CA TYR A 142 -5.92 -4.01 -6.71
C TYR A 142 -7.14 -4.25 -5.81
N LEU A 143 -7.98 -5.25 -6.14
CA LEU A 143 -9.16 -5.60 -5.35
C LEU A 143 -8.80 -6.12 -3.95
N GLY A 144 -7.71 -6.88 -3.84
CA GLY A 144 -7.18 -7.36 -2.57
C GLY A 144 -6.74 -6.20 -1.68
N LYS A 145 -6.03 -5.23 -2.26
CA LYS A 145 -5.61 -4.00 -1.56
C LYS A 145 -6.78 -3.15 -1.11
N LEU A 146 -7.80 -3.02 -1.95
CA LEU A 146 -9.05 -2.36 -1.60
C LEU A 146 -9.76 -3.07 -0.45
N THR A 147 -9.82 -4.40 -0.47
CA THR A 147 -10.43 -5.19 0.60
C THR A 147 -9.68 -5.03 1.93
N MET A 148 -8.35 -5.09 1.91
CA MET A 148 -7.52 -4.86 3.11
C MET A 148 -7.73 -3.44 3.64
N THR A 149 -7.74 -2.44 2.75
CA THR A 149 -7.96 -1.04 3.13
C THR A 149 -9.33 -0.84 3.75
N ASP A 150 -10.38 -1.43 3.17
CA ASP A 150 -11.75 -1.39 3.67
C ASP A 150 -11.88 -2.02 5.06
N ARG A 151 -11.25 -3.18 5.29
CA ARG A 151 -11.19 -3.82 6.62
C ARG A 151 -10.63 -2.87 7.69
N TRP A 152 -9.50 -2.23 7.41
CA TRP A 152 -8.87 -1.31 8.36
C TRP A 152 -9.60 0.01 8.51
N PHE A 153 -10.28 0.48 7.46
CA PHE A 153 -11.21 1.59 7.56
C PHE A 153 -12.41 1.23 8.45
N GLY A 154 -12.94 0.00 8.34
CA GLY A 154 -13.97 -0.53 9.24
C GLY A 154 -13.55 -0.46 10.71
N HIS A 155 -12.31 -0.85 11.04
CA HIS A 155 -11.78 -0.71 12.40
C HIS A 155 -11.74 0.74 12.92
N LEU A 156 -11.55 1.73 12.03
CA LEU A 156 -11.66 3.14 12.38
C LEU A 156 -13.10 3.52 12.70
N LEU A 157 -14.06 3.09 11.89
CA LEU A 157 -15.48 3.35 12.11
C LEU A 157 -15.96 2.69 13.41
N ASP A 158 -15.61 1.43 13.66
CA ASP A 158 -15.94 0.73 14.91
C ASP A 158 -15.37 1.47 16.14
N THR A 159 -14.19 2.09 16.01
CA THR A 159 -13.58 2.87 17.10
C THR A 159 -14.27 4.21 17.32
N LEU A 160 -14.93 4.78 16.30
CA LEU A 160 -15.72 6.01 16.43
C LEU A 160 -17.08 5.75 17.08
N ASP A 161 -17.65 4.56 16.87
CA ASP A 161 -18.95 4.16 17.41
C ASP A 161 -18.89 3.67 18.87
N ALA A 162 -17.71 3.27 19.35
CA ALA A 162 -17.46 2.77 20.70
C ALA A 162 -17.35 3.88 21.76
#